data_AF-G9M872-F1
#
_entry.id   AF-G9M872-F1
#
_cell.length_a   1.000
_cell.length_b   1.000
_cell.length_c   1.000
_cell.angle_alpha   90.00
_cell.angle_beta   90.00
_cell.angle_gamma   90.00
#
_symmetry.space_group_name_H-M   'P 1'
#
loop_
_entity.id
_entity.type
_entity.pdbx_description
1 polymer ?
#
loop_
_entity_poly.entity_id
_entity_poly.type
_entity_poly.pdbx_seq_one_letter_code
_entity_poly.pdbx_strand_id
1 'polypeptide(L)' 'MTHSFSRRGYPYHNASLESWHGHLKREWVYQFKYKNFEEAYQSIFWYIEAFYNSKRIHQSLGYLTPNQFEKVSA' A
#
# COMPACT_ATOMS: atom_id res chain seq x y z
N MET A 1 11.25 20.76 5.90
CA MET A 1 11.01 19.46 5.23
C MET A 1 12.13 19.22 4.25
N THR A 2 12.90 18.15 4.41
CA THR A 2 13.96 17.77 3.46
C THR A 2 13.38 16.74 2.51
N HIS A 3 13.27 17.06 1.22
CA HIS A 3 12.83 16.09 0.22
C HIS A 3 13.97 15.10 -0.07
N SER A 4 13.68 13.81 0.00
CA SER A 4 14.57 12.76 -0.51
C SER A 4 14.08 12.33 -1.89
N PHE A 5 14.98 12.34 -2.86
CA PHE A 5 14.71 11.85 -4.21
C PHE A 5 15.60 10.65 -4.48
N SER A 6 15.04 9.62 -5.13
CA SER A 6 15.85 8.54 -5.67
C SER A 6 16.86 9.10 -6.67
N ARG A 7 18.10 8.55 -6.65
CA ARG A 7 19.16 8.94 -7.59
C ARG A 7 18.67 8.75 -9.02
N ARG A 8 19.00 9.68 -9.92
CA ARG A 8 18.67 9.58 -11.35
C ARG A 8 19.15 8.23 -11.90
N GLY A 9 18.24 7.46 -12.51
CA GLY A 9 18.50 6.12 -13.02
C GLY A 9 18.33 4.97 -12.02
N TYR A 10 17.89 5.24 -10.78
CA TYR A 10 17.70 4.24 -9.73
C TYR A 10 16.23 4.23 -9.26
N PRO A 11 15.31 3.58 -10.00
CA PRO A 11 13.88 3.67 -9.74
C PRO A 11 13.41 2.78 -8.58
N TYR A 12 14.30 2.11 -7.84
CA TYR A 12 13.93 1.08 -6.86
C TYR A 12 12.88 1.52 -5.85
N HIS A 13 12.98 2.75 -5.34
CA HIS A 13 12.01 3.29 -4.38
C HIS A 13 10.65 3.53 -5.05
N ASN A 14 10.66 4.01 -6.29
CA ASN A 14 9.45 4.23 -7.07
C ASN A 14 8.81 2.90 -7.48
N ALA A 15 9.61 1.89 -7.84
CA ALA A 15 9.14 0.58 -8.28
C ALA A 15 8.30 -0.13 -7.19
N SER A 16 8.74 -0.09 -5.93
CA SER A 16 7.97 -0.65 -4.80
C SER A 16 6.62 0.06 -4.64
N LEU A 17 6.61 1.39 -4.73
CA LEU A 17 5.39 2.19 -4.60
C LEU A 17 4.44 1.99 -5.81
N GLU A 18 4.97 1.87 -7.01
CA GLU A 18 4.21 1.57 -8.23
C GLU A 18 3.55 0.18 -8.14
N SER A 19 4.29 -0.81 -7.66
CA SER A 19 3.76 -2.15 -7.40
C SER A 19 2.61 -2.09 -6.39
N TRP A 20 2.79 -1.40 -5.26
CA TRP A 20 1.74 -1.19 -4.27
C TRP A 20 0.48 -0.53 -4.86
N HIS A 21 0.66 0.54 -5.64
CA HIS A 21 -0.45 1.21 -6.33
C HIS A 21 -1.18 0.29 -7.32
N GLY A 22 -0.46 -0.58 -8.03
CA GLY A 22 -1.05 -1.56 -8.92
C GLY A 22 -1.98 -2.52 -8.17
N HIS A 23 -1.57 -2.97 -6.98
CA HIS A 23 -2.37 -3.83 -6.13
C HIS A 23 -3.62 -3.12 -5.60
N LEU A 24 -3.47 -1.92 -5.02
CA LEU A 24 -4.58 -1.08 -4.56
C LEU A 24 -5.63 -0.87 -5.66
N LYS A 25 -5.17 -0.54 -6.87
CA LYS A 25 -6.08 -0.27 -7.99
C LYS A 25 -6.86 -1.51 -8.40
N ARG A 26 -6.16 -2.63 -8.62
CA ARG A 26 -6.74 -3.89 -9.11
C ARG A 26 -7.68 -4.52 -8.09
N GLU A 27 -7.27 -4.57 -6.83
CA GLU A 27 -7.98 -5.31 -5.78
C GLU A 27 -9.09 -4.49 -5.13
N TRP A 28 -8.98 -3.16 -5.14
CA TRP A 28 -9.94 -2.28 -4.48
C TRP A 28 -10.54 -1.25 -5.42
N VAL A 29 -9.76 -0.26 -5.88
CA VAL A 29 -10.30 0.93 -6.57
C VAL A 29 -11.17 0.56 -7.78
N TYR A 30 -10.77 -0.42 -8.59
CA TYR A 30 -11.53 -0.84 -9.76
C TYR A 30 -12.79 -1.66 -9.45
N GLN A 31 -12.90 -2.20 -8.24
CA GLN A 31 -14.04 -3.00 -7.79
C GLN A 31 -15.21 -2.15 -7.29
N PHE A 32 -14.98 -0.86 -7.02
CA PHE A 32 -15.98 0.05 -6.47
C PHE A 32 -16.26 1.23 -7.39
N LYS A 33 -17.48 1.77 -7.29
CA LYS A 33 -17.89 3.04 -7.89
C LYS A 33 -18.15 4.02 -6.76
N TYR A 34 -17.34 5.08 -6.70
CA TYR A 34 -17.46 6.13 -5.70
C TYR A 34 -18.33 7.26 -6.23
N LYS A 35 -19.22 7.77 -5.38
CA LYS A 35 -20.09 8.90 -5.67
C LYS A 35 -19.34 10.23 -5.56
N ASN A 36 -18.42 10.31 -4.61
CA ASN A 36 -17.61 11.51 -4.34
C ASN A 36 -16.25 11.14 -3.77
N PHE A 37 -15.40 12.16 -3.59
CA PHE A 37 -14.05 11.99 -3.09
C PHE A 37 -14.00 11.49 -1.64
N GLU A 38 -14.88 11.97 -0.76
CA GLU A 38 -14.91 11.57 0.66
C GLU A 38 -15.17 10.06 0.79
N GLU A 39 -16.13 9.53 0.03
CA GLU A 39 -16.41 8.09 0.00
C GLU A 39 -15.20 7.29 -0.49
N ALA A 40 -14.53 7.76 -1.55
CA ALA A 40 -13.31 7.13 -2.06
C ALA A 40 -12.19 7.16 -1.02
N TYR A 41 -12.00 8.29 -0.34
CA TYR A 41 -10.99 8.47 0.69
C TYR A 41 -11.21 7.50 1.86
N GLN A 42 -12.41 7.44 2.42
CA GLN A 42 -12.73 6.54 3.53
C GLN A 42 -12.60 5.07 3.13
N SER A 43 -13.06 4.72 1.92
CA SER A 43 -12.94 3.35 1.38
C SER A 43 -11.47 2.94 1.22
N ILE A 44 -10.63 3.82 0.67
CA ILE A 44 -9.20 3.54 0.48
C ILE A 44 -8.49 3.51 1.83
N PHE A 45 -8.81 4.42 2.75
CA PHE A 45 -8.26 4.41 4.11
C PHE A 45 -8.55 3.07 4.81
N TRP A 46 -9.80 2.61 4.74
CA TRP A 46 -10.18 1.31 5.29
C TRP A 46 -9.40 0.16 4.63
N TYR A 47 -9.25 0.17 3.30
CA TYR A 47 -8.45 -0.83 2.61
C TYR A 47 -7.01 -0.86 3.10
N ILE A 48 -6.39 0.30 3.33
CA ILE A 48 -5.01 0.39 3.80
C ILE A 48 -4.89 -0.14 5.24
N GLU A 49 -5.67 0.39 6.18
CA GLU A 49 -5.50 0.11 7.60
C GLU A 49 -6.11 -1.25 8.02
N ALA A 50 -7.35 -1.50 7.60
CA ALA A 50 -8.13 -2.65 8.08
C ALA A 50 -7.96 -3.91 7.23
N PHE A 51 -7.34 -3.80 6.05
CA PHE A 51 -7.08 -4.94 5.17
C PHE A 51 -5.60 -5.11 4.81
N TYR A 52 -4.99 -4.14 4.12
CA TYR A 52 -3.63 -4.27 3.62
C TYR A 52 -2.62 -4.41 4.75
N ASN A 53 -2.59 -3.47 5.71
CA ASN A 53 -1.63 -3.47 6.80
C ASN A 53 -1.88 -4.58 7.83
N SER A 54 -3.14 -4.97 8.03
CA SER A 54 -3.54 -5.85 9.14
C SER A 54 -3.86 -7.29 8.75
N LYS A 55 -4.26 -7.57 7.50
CA LYS A 55 -4.75 -8.89 7.08
C LYS A 55 -4.05 -9.48 5.86
N ARG A 56 -3.53 -8.64 4.96
CA ARG A 56 -2.88 -9.12 3.74
C ARG A 56 -1.50 -9.70 4.07
N ILE A 57 -1.31 -10.99 3.80
CA ILE A 57 -0.01 -11.63 3.93
C ILE A 57 0.86 -11.40 2.68
N HIS A 58 2.16 -11.25 2.88
CA HIS A 58 3.12 -11.04 1.81
C HIS A 58 4.19 -12.14 1.84
N GLN A 59 4.39 -12.85 0.74
CA GLN A 59 5.43 -13.87 0.63
C GLN A 59 6.83 -13.30 0.93
N SER A 60 7.11 -12.08 0.46
CA SER A 60 8.37 -11.38 0.71
C SER A 60 8.60 -11.03 2.19
N LEU A 61 7.54 -11.01 3.00
CA LEU A 61 7.59 -10.76 4.45
C LEU A 61 7.54 -12.08 5.24
N GLY A 62 7.81 -13.23 4.62
CA GLY A 62 7.71 -14.53 5.28
C GLY A 62 6.27 -14.95 5.60
N TYR A 63 5.32 -14.57 4.72
CA TYR A 63 3.88 -14.79 4.90
C TYR A 63 3.26 -14.05 6.11
N LEU A 64 3.91 -12.98 6.56
CA LEU A 64 3.37 -12.06 7.56
C LEU A 64 2.61 -10.91 6.91
N THR A 65 1.71 -10.29 7.69
CA THR A 65 1.13 -8.99 7.33
C THR A 65 2.13 -7.86 7.61
N PRO A 66 1.99 -6.68 6.96
CA PRO A 66 2.87 -5.55 7.24
C PRO A 66 2.95 -5.21 8.73
N ASN A 67 1.81 -5.14 9.43
CA ASN A 67 1.79 -4.87 10.87
C ASN A 67 2.44 -5.96 11.71
N GLN A 68 2.37 -7.23 11.28
CA GLN A 68 3.08 -8.32 11.96
C GLN A 68 4.58 -8.22 11.73
N PHE A 69 5.00 -7.95 10.50
CA PHE A 69 6.40 -7.81 10.14
C PHE A 69 7.07 -6.68 10.91
N GLU A 70 6.43 -5.50 11.00
CA GLU A 70 6.93 -4.36 11.77
C GLU A 70 7.07 -4.69 13.26
N LYS A 71 6.13 -5.44 13.84
CA LYS A 71 6.21 -5.86 15.27
C LYS A 71 7.33 -6.85 15.57
N VAL A 72 7.72 -7.68 14.60
CA VAL A 72 8.79 -8.68 14.74
C VAL A 72 10.16 -8.08 14.40
N SER A 73 10.18 -7.01 13.60
CA SER A 73 11.40 -6.33 13.12
C SER A 73 11.78 -5.11 13.97
N ALA A 74 10.92 -4.70 14.90
CA ALA A 74 11.19 -3.69 15.93
C ALA A 74 11.94 -4.29 17.12
#